data_AF-A0A967VND5-F1
#
_entry.id   AF-A0A967VND5-F1
#
_cell.length_a   1.000
_cell.length_b   1.000
_cell.length_c   1.000
_cell.angle_alpha   90.00
_cell.angle_beta   90.00
_cell.angle_gamma   90.00
#
_symmetry.space_group_name_H-M   'P 1'
#
loop_
_entity.id
_entity.type
_entity.pdbx_description
1 polymer ?
#
loop_
_entity_poly.entity_id
_entity_poly.type
_entity_poly.pdbx_seq_one_letter_code
_entity_poly.pdbx_strand_id
1 'polypeptide(L)'
;RGDSTAWLAALGASGERIVVSREMRRLWFMRTDSVVFSAPVAVGRDTIFHYGGRAYDFSTPTGRMVVQGKEQEPLWVPPNWHYYEKAVEDALEVVQLGSNDRIELSDSTFLEVRDKDVGRVNRFGNWRAFTPGSFIIFDDKIFIPPLGSPQRQIPKILGTHRLILGDGYLIHGTPEEDSIGEWASHGCIRMFNRDVEYLYGMVDPGVPVYVY
;
A
#
# COMPACT_ATOMS: atom_id res chain seq x y z
N ARG A 1 11.60 -23.40 4.48
CA ARG A 1 11.39 -24.15 5.76
C ARG A 1 10.31 -23.52 6.66
N GLY A 2 9.77 -22.32 6.35
CA GLY A 2 8.64 -21.71 7.07
C GLY A 2 7.25 -21.99 6.47
N ASP A 3 7.16 -22.26 5.17
CA ASP A 3 5.89 -22.34 4.42
C ASP A 3 4.97 -23.49 4.86
N SER A 4 5.53 -24.62 5.27
CA SER A 4 4.72 -25.76 5.72
C SER A 4 3.97 -25.47 7.03
N THR A 5 4.50 -24.60 7.89
CA THR A 5 3.94 -24.39 9.24
C THR A 5 2.64 -23.59 9.18
N ALA A 6 2.60 -22.53 8.36
CA ALA A 6 1.39 -21.72 8.18
C ALA A 6 0.30 -22.51 7.46
N TRP A 7 0.65 -23.30 6.44
CA TRP A 7 -0.27 -24.22 5.77
C TRP A 7 -0.85 -25.27 6.74
N LEU A 8 0.00 -25.95 7.53
CA LEU A 8 -0.46 -26.94 8.50
C LEU A 8 -1.33 -26.30 9.60
N ALA A 9 -0.97 -25.10 10.05
CA ALA A 9 -1.79 -24.35 11.01
C ALA A 9 -3.15 -23.96 10.43
N ALA A 10 -3.21 -23.60 9.14
CA ALA A 10 -4.46 -23.35 8.45
C ALA A 10 -5.30 -24.62 8.35
N LEU A 11 -4.73 -25.78 8.01
CA LEU A 11 -5.48 -27.04 7.96
C LEU A 11 -6.01 -27.48 9.34
N GLY A 12 -5.27 -27.23 10.41
CA GLY A 12 -5.68 -27.57 11.77
C GLY A 12 -6.65 -26.57 12.42
N ALA A 13 -6.85 -25.39 11.85
CA ALA A 13 -7.76 -24.38 12.39
C ALA A 13 -9.23 -24.72 12.06
N SER A 14 -10.08 -24.77 13.08
CA SER A 14 -11.54 -24.85 12.91
C SER A 14 -12.12 -23.43 12.70
N GLY A 15 -13.18 -23.33 11.88
CA GLY A 15 -13.87 -22.06 11.60
C GLY A 15 -13.41 -21.34 10.35
N GLU A 16 -13.73 -20.05 10.26
CA GLU A 16 -13.42 -19.19 9.11
C GLU A 16 -11.95 -18.80 9.08
N ARG A 17 -11.33 -18.85 7.91
CA ARG A 17 -9.92 -18.45 7.72
C ARG A 17 -9.62 -18.14 6.27
N ILE A 18 -8.70 -17.22 6.07
CA ILE A 18 -8.08 -16.95 4.77
C ILE A 18 -6.74 -17.67 4.71
N VAL A 19 -6.46 -18.32 3.59
CA VAL A 19 -5.19 -18.96 3.30
C VAL A 19 -4.66 -18.37 2.01
N VAL A 20 -3.40 -17.97 2.00
CA VAL A 20 -2.73 -17.35 0.86
C VAL A 20 -1.43 -18.09 0.58
N SER A 21 -1.27 -18.53 -0.66
CA SER A 21 -0.01 -19.07 -1.15
C SER A 21 0.68 -18.02 -2.01
N ARG A 22 1.91 -17.66 -1.65
CA ARG A 22 2.80 -16.81 -2.45
C ARG A 22 3.28 -17.52 -3.70
N GLU A 23 3.62 -18.81 -3.59
CA GLU A 23 4.09 -19.61 -4.73
C GLU A 23 2.99 -19.82 -5.77
N MET A 24 1.79 -20.23 -5.33
CA MET A 24 0.66 -20.46 -6.21
C MET A 24 -0.05 -19.17 -6.61
N ARG A 25 0.27 -18.05 -5.95
CA ARG A 25 -0.36 -16.73 -6.15
C ARG A 25 -1.87 -16.84 -6.10
N ARG A 26 -2.35 -17.49 -5.03
CA ARG A 26 -3.75 -17.84 -4.86
C ARG A 26 -4.20 -17.67 -3.41
N LEU A 27 -5.43 -17.21 -3.26
CA LEU A 27 -6.13 -17.08 -2.00
C LEU A 27 -7.29 -18.08 -1.94
N TRP A 28 -7.53 -18.62 -0.76
CA TRP A 28 -8.70 -19.41 -0.40
C TRP A 28 -9.33 -18.84 0.86
N PHE A 29 -10.64 -18.65 0.84
CA PHE A 29 -11.42 -18.46 2.06
C PHE A 29 -12.09 -19.79 2.40
N MET A 30 -11.85 -20.27 3.61
CA MET A 30 -12.26 -21.59 4.08
C MET A 30 -13.21 -21.44 5.27
N ARG A 31 -14.24 -22.29 5.32
CA ARG A 31 -15.12 -22.48 6.47
C ARG A 31 -15.07 -23.94 6.88
N THR A 32 -14.59 -24.21 8.10
CA THR A 32 -14.40 -25.58 8.58
C THR A 32 -13.51 -26.36 7.59
N ASP A 33 -14.03 -27.33 6.85
CA ASP A 33 -13.22 -28.17 5.95
C ASP A 33 -13.46 -27.85 4.46
N SER A 34 -14.25 -26.82 4.16
CA SER A 34 -14.62 -26.46 2.79
C SER A 34 -14.00 -25.14 2.36
N VAL A 35 -13.46 -25.12 1.14
CA VAL A 35 -13.16 -23.88 0.42
C VAL A 35 -14.48 -23.30 -0.07
N VAL A 36 -14.82 -22.11 0.42
CA VAL A 36 -16.06 -21.42 0.02
C VAL A 36 -15.81 -20.34 -1.04
N PHE A 37 -14.57 -19.88 -1.15
CA PHE A 37 -14.14 -18.94 -2.18
C PHE A 37 -12.65 -19.10 -2.49
N SER A 38 -12.29 -18.86 -3.74
CA SER A 38 -10.89 -18.84 -4.16
C SER A 38 -10.67 -17.92 -5.34
N ALA A 39 -9.56 -17.19 -5.33
CA ALA A 39 -9.19 -16.25 -6.38
C ALA A 39 -7.67 -16.24 -6.61
N PRO A 40 -7.20 -15.98 -7.84
CA PRO A 40 -5.81 -15.62 -8.07
C PRO A 40 -5.51 -14.28 -7.38
N VAL A 41 -4.26 -14.10 -6.95
CA VAL A 41 -3.79 -12.87 -6.30
C VAL A 41 -2.42 -12.46 -6.83
N ALA A 42 -2.07 -11.18 -6.72
CA ALA A 42 -0.66 -10.76 -6.79
C ALA A 42 -0.09 -10.68 -5.37
N VAL A 43 1.19 -11.00 -5.23
CA VAL A 43 1.91 -10.90 -3.95
C VAL A 43 3.12 -9.98 -4.08
N GLY A 44 3.78 -9.72 -2.96
CA GLY A 44 4.99 -8.92 -2.89
C GLY A 44 6.06 -9.44 -3.84
N ARG A 45 6.83 -8.55 -4.46
CA ARG A 45 7.81 -8.90 -5.50
C ARG A 45 9.10 -9.56 -5.02
N ASP A 46 9.21 -9.88 -3.73
CA ASP A 46 10.38 -10.53 -3.10
C ASP A 46 11.73 -9.83 -3.36
N THR A 47 11.69 -8.50 -3.45
CA THR A 47 12.89 -7.67 -3.58
C THR A 47 13.13 -6.86 -2.31
N ILE A 48 14.39 -6.54 -2.05
CA ILE A 48 14.78 -5.57 -1.04
C ILE A 48 15.18 -4.27 -1.73
N PHE A 49 14.51 -3.18 -1.38
CA PHE A 49 14.88 -1.85 -1.81
C PHE A 49 15.71 -1.16 -0.72
N HIS A 50 16.85 -0.60 -1.09
CA HIS A 50 17.74 0.09 -0.16
C HIS A 50 17.72 1.60 -0.41
N TYR A 51 17.49 2.37 0.65
CA TYR A 51 17.56 3.83 0.59
C TYR A 51 17.99 4.41 1.93
N GLY A 52 18.92 5.37 1.91
CA GLY A 52 19.35 6.08 3.12
C GLY A 52 19.84 5.16 4.27
N GLY A 53 20.54 4.07 3.93
CA GLY A 53 21.01 3.08 4.89
C GLY A 53 19.93 2.15 5.48
N ARG A 54 18.68 2.26 5.01
CA ARG A 54 17.57 1.39 5.39
C ARG A 54 17.26 0.39 4.28
N ALA A 55 16.74 -0.77 4.68
CA ALA A 55 16.23 -1.79 3.78
C ALA A 55 14.70 -1.87 3.89
N TYR A 56 14.03 -1.91 2.76
CA TYR A 56 12.58 -2.07 2.62
C TYR A 56 12.33 -3.41 1.95
N ASP A 57 11.82 -4.37 2.72
CA ASP A 57 11.44 -5.68 2.21
C ASP A 57 10.06 -5.59 1.57
N PHE A 58 9.98 -5.93 0.28
CA PHE A 58 8.76 -5.94 -0.51
C PHE A 58 8.19 -7.34 -0.72
N SER A 59 8.60 -8.30 0.11
CA SER A 59 7.98 -9.62 0.20
C SER A 59 6.63 -9.55 0.92
N THR A 60 5.68 -10.42 0.56
CA THR A 60 4.50 -10.62 1.42
C THR A 60 4.91 -11.42 2.66
N PRO A 61 4.64 -10.94 3.88
CA PRO A 61 5.06 -11.62 5.10
C PRO A 61 4.40 -13.00 5.22
N THR A 62 5.18 -14.01 5.58
CA THR A 62 4.66 -15.36 5.88
C THR A 62 4.26 -15.48 7.35
N GLY A 63 3.41 -16.46 7.64
CA GLY A 63 2.91 -16.73 8.98
C GLY A 63 1.44 -16.38 9.16
N ARG A 64 1.06 -16.08 10.41
CA ARG A 64 -0.33 -15.82 10.80
C ARG A 64 -0.54 -14.33 11.04
N MET A 65 -1.51 -13.77 10.33
CA MET A 65 -2.04 -12.44 10.50
C MET A 65 -3.54 -12.52 10.85
N VAL A 66 -4.18 -11.37 11.03
CA VAL A 66 -5.61 -11.28 11.34
C VAL A 66 -6.19 -10.10 10.58
N VAL A 67 -7.40 -10.24 10.05
CA VAL A 67 -8.15 -9.10 9.49
C VAL A 67 -8.53 -8.16 10.64
N GLN A 68 -7.89 -7.00 10.72
CA GLN A 68 -8.10 -6.01 11.77
C GLN A 68 -9.29 -5.09 11.48
N GLY A 69 -9.60 -4.89 10.20
CA GLY A 69 -10.67 -4.01 9.73
C GLY A 69 -10.85 -4.12 8.23
N LYS A 70 -11.91 -3.48 7.72
CA LYS A 70 -12.21 -3.48 6.28
C LYS A 70 -12.88 -2.17 5.87
N GLU A 71 -12.57 -1.68 4.68
CA GLU A 71 -13.09 -0.42 4.14
C GLU A 71 -13.49 -0.56 2.66
N GLN A 72 -14.53 0.20 2.27
CA GLN A 72 -14.92 0.39 0.87
C GLN A 72 -14.33 1.72 0.35
N GLU A 73 -14.09 1.80 -0.96
CA GLU A 73 -13.47 2.96 -1.62
C GLU A 73 -12.26 3.53 -0.86
N PRO A 74 -11.28 2.68 -0.49
CA PRO A 74 -10.20 3.10 0.38
C PRO A 74 -9.26 4.11 -0.28
N LEU A 75 -8.83 5.09 0.50
CA LEU A 75 -7.72 5.96 0.13
C LEU A 75 -6.38 5.26 0.43
N TRP A 76 -5.47 5.30 -0.55
CA TRP A 76 -4.09 4.92 -0.31
C TRP A 76 -3.33 6.09 0.28
N VAL A 77 -2.55 5.81 1.33
CA VAL A 77 -1.61 6.77 1.92
C VAL A 77 -0.20 6.27 1.63
N PRO A 78 0.51 6.84 0.63
CA PRO A 78 1.83 6.37 0.25
C PRO A 78 2.81 6.47 1.43
N PRO A 79 3.47 5.37 1.80
CA PRO A 79 4.59 5.41 2.73
C PRO A 79 5.79 6.15 2.11
N ASN A 80 6.76 6.52 2.94
CA ASN A 80 7.92 7.28 2.45
C ASN A 80 8.73 6.55 1.37
N TRP A 81 8.80 5.21 1.42
CA TRP A 81 9.52 4.43 0.41
C TRP A 81 9.03 4.71 -1.01
N HIS A 82 7.76 5.07 -1.22
CA HIS A 82 7.21 5.39 -2.53
C HIS A 82 7.91 6.59 -3.18
N TYR A 83 8.23 7.60 -2.36
CA TYR A 83 8.95 8.78 -2.81
C TYR A 83 10.45 8.50 -2.97
N TYR A 84 11.00 7.59 -2.16
CA TYR A 84 12.40 7.19 -2.26
C TYR A 84 12.67 6.39 -3.55
N GLU A 85 11.77 5.49 -3.93
CA GLU A 85 11.87 4.80 -5.23
C GLU A 85 11.85 5.80 -6.37
N LYS A 86 10.93 6.78 -6.32
CA LYS A 86 10.86 7.84 -7.34
C LYS A 86 12.12 8.70 -7.38
N ALA A 87 12.68 9.04 -6.21
CA ALA A 87 13.94 9.75 -6.13
C ALA A 87 15.10 8.99 -6.79
N VAL A 88 15.18 7.68 -6.58
CA VAL A 88 16.23 6.86 -7.20
C VAL A 88 16.01 6.74 -8.71
N GLU A 89 14.77 6.53 -9.14
CA GLU A 89 14.40 6.43 -10.57
C GLU A 89 14.79 7.71 -11.33
N ASP A 90 14.47 8.87 -10.77
CA ASP A 90 14.64 10.17 -11.44
C ASP A 90 15.94 10.89 -11.03
N ALA A 91 16.80 10.26 -10.24
CA ALA A 91 18.02 10.84 -9.67
C ALA A 91 17.79 12.16 -8.90
N LEU A 92 16.75 12.21 -8.06
CA LEU A 92 16.36 13.38 -7.26
C LEU A 92 16.88 13.29 -5.82
N GLU A 93 17.18 14.45 -5.23
CA GLU A 93 17.39 14.56 -3.79
C GLU A 93 16.04 14.53 -3.05
N VAL A 94 15.99 13.89 -1.88
CA VAL A 94 14.75 13.81 -1.09
C VAL A 94 14.70 14.88 -0.01
N VAL A 95 13.61 15.62 0.03
CA VAL A 95 13.30 16.57 1.11
C VAL A 95 12.03 16.14 1.85
N GLN A 96 12.15 15.90 3.16
CA GLN A 96 10.99 15.63 4.01
C GLN A 96 10.41 16.94 4.53
N LEU A 97 9.18 17.28 4.12
CA LEU A 97 8.50 18.47 4.61
C LEU A 97 7.98 18.28 6.04
N GLY A 98 8.18 19.31 6.85
CA GLY A 98 7.50 19.54 8.13
C GLY A 98 6.16 20.26 7.97
N SER A 99 5.39 20.34 9.05
CA SER A 99 4.00 20.83 9.03
C SER A 99 3.84 22.33 8.76
N ASN A 100 4.92 23.12 8.85
CA ASN A 100 4.91 24.58 8.67
C ASN A 100 6.04 25.05 7.73
N ASP A 101 6.57 24.14 6.92
CA ASP A 101 7.72 24.46 6.07
C ASP A 101 7.33 25.47 5.00
N ARG A 102 8.24 26.43 4.79
CA ARG A 102 8.20 27.36 3.67
C ARG A 102 9.59 27.43 3.05
N ILE A 103 9.71 26.89 1.84
CA ILE A 103 10.97 26.72 1.13
C ILE A 103 10.95 27.60 -0.11
N GLU A 104 11.93 28.48 -0.24
CA GLU A 104 12.14 29.26 -1.46
C GLU A 104 12.72 28.35 -2.56
N LEU A 105 12.14 28.44 -3.75
CA LEU A 105 12.57 27.70 -4.95
C LEU A 105 13.44 28.58 -5.84
N SER A 106 14.21 27.96 -6.73
CA SER A 106 15.15 28.65 -7.64
C SER A 106 14.53 29.73 -8.51
N ASP A 107 13.21 29.65 -8.77
CA ASP A 107 12.47 30.61 -9.59
C ASP A 107 11.79 31.74 -8.79
N SER A 108 12.21 31.95 -7.54
CA SER A 108 11.69 32.96 -6.61
C SER A 108 10.21 32.76 -6.25
N THR A 109 9.72 31.52 -6.32
CA THR A 109 8.45 31.10 -5.74
C THR A 109 8.69 30.33 -4.45
N PHE A 110 7.63 29.98 -3.72
CA PHE A 110 7.76 29.19 -2.49
C PHE A 110 6.94 27.92 -2.56
N LEU A 111 7.50 26.83 -2.07
CA LEU A 111 6.73 25.69 -1.60
C LEU A 111 6.34 25.97 -0.15
N GLU A 112 5.07 25.81 0.20
CA GLU A 112 4.58 26.13 1.55
C GLU A 112 3.52 25.13 2.01
N VAL A 113 3.64 24.68 3.27
CA VAL A 113 2.64 23.88 3.97
C VAL A 113 1.71 24.80 4.77
N ARG A 114 0.39 24.77 4.48
CA ARG A 114 -0.65 25.57 5.16
C ARG A 114 -1.78 24.68 5.62
N ASP A 115 -2.11 24.70 6.92
CA ASP A 115 -3.24 23.98 7.54
C ASP A 115 -3.30 22.45 7.26
N LYS A 116 -2.22 21.87 6.71
CA LYS A 116 -1.93 20.46 6.27
C LYS A 116 -1.72 20.31 4.76
N ASP A 117 -2.15 21.25 3.94
CA ASP A 117 -1.96 21.20 2.50
C ASP A 117 -0.57 21.67 2.11
N VAL A 118 0.05 20.95 1.18
CA VAL A 118 1.27 21.39 0.51
C VAL A 118 0.88 22.11 -0.77
N GLY A 119 1.36 23.34 -0.94
CA GLY A 119 1.07 24.16 -2.10
C GLY A 119 2.25 25.01 -2.53
N ARG A 120 2.01 25.80 -3.58
CA ARG A 120 2.97 26.75 -4.13
C ARG A 120 2.45 28.17 -3.98
N VAL A 121 3.31 29.08 -3.52
CA VAL A 121 3.10 30.51 -3.57
C VAL A 121 3.82 31.08 -4.79
N ASN A 122 3.08 31.71 -5.70
CA ASN A 122 3.67 32.38 -6.85
C ASN A 122 4.34 33.72 -6.48
N ARG A 123 5.00 34.37 -7.45
CA ARG A 123 5.68 35.66 -7.26
C ARG A 123 4.77 36.82 -6.81
N PHE A 124 3.45 36.67 -6.96
CA PHE A 124 2.45 37.65 -6.54
C PHE A 124 1.88 37.37 -5.14
N GLY A 125 2.36 36.32 -4.46
CA GLY A 125 1.86 35.92 -3.15
C GLY A 125 0.62 35.02 -3.18
N ASN A 126 0.13 34.64 -4.37
CA ASN A 126 -1.03 33.76 -4.48
C ASN A 126 -0.61 32.32 -4.19
N TRP A 127 -1.31 31.67 -3.27
CA TRP A 127 -1.08 30.27 -2.89
C TRP A 127 -2.07 29.33 -3.58
N ARG A 128 -1.59 28.16 -3.98
CA ARG A 128 -2.42 27.08 -4.53
C ARG A 128 -1.89 25.72 -4.09
N ALA A 129 -2.77 24.88 -3.54
CA ALA A 129 -2.45 23.51 -3.18
C ALA A 129 -2.05 22.67 -4.41
N PHE A 130 -1.15 21.71 -4.21
CA PHE A 130 -0.87 20.67 -5.19
C PHE A 130 -1.99 19.63 -5.20
N THR A 131 -2.22 19.05 -6.38
CA THR A 131 -3.20 17.98 -6.56
C THR A 131 -2.78 16.73 -5.78
N PRO A 132 -3.67 16.10 -5.00
CA PRO A 132 -3.41 14.83 -4.34
C PRO A 132 -2.84 13.75 -5.27
N GLY A 133 -1.85 13.02 -4.76
CA GLY A 133 -1.16 11.95 -5.48
C GLY A 133 -0.16 12.40 -6.55
N SER A 134 0.02 13.70 -6.77
CA SER A 134 1.11 14.20 -7.62
C SER A 134 2.42 14.24 -6.85
N PHE A 135 3.52 13.78 -7.46
CA PHE A 135 4.85 14.07 -6.93
C PHE A 135 5.14 15.57 -7.02
N ILE A 136 5.71 16.12 -5.96
CA ILE A 136 6.10 17.53 -5.89
C ILE A 136 7.60 17.59 -6.12
N ILE A 137 8.00 17.96 -7.34
CA ILE A 137 9.39 17.94 -7.79
C ILE A 137 9.80 19.34 -8.26
N PHE A 138 10.85 19.88 -7.66
CA PHE A 138 11.45 21.17 -8.00
C PHE A 138 12.94 21.14 -7.69
N ASP A 139 13.76 21.84 -8.46
CA ASP A 139 15.19 22.04 -8.17
C ASP A 139 15.96 20.72 -7.89
N ASP A 140 15.72 19.72 -8.75
CA ASP A 140 16.25 18.35 -8.68
C ASP A 140 15.95 17.64 -7.34
N LYS A 141 14.88 18.06 -6.66
CA LYS A 141 14.41 17.49 -5.40
C LYS A 141 12.98 16.98 -5.53
N ILE A 142 12.71 15.86 -4.87
CA ILE A 142 11.34 15.42 -4.57
C ILE A 142 11.01 15.78 -3.12
N PHE A 143 9.90 16.49 -2.95
CA PHE A 143 9.40 16.92 -1.65
C PHE A 143 8.33 15.94 -1.19
N ILE A 144 8.58 15.31 -0.04
CA ILE A 144 7.66 14.37 0.58
C ILE A 144 6.70 15.16 1.48
N PRO A 145 5.39 15.18 1.20
CA PRO A 145 4.41 15.83 2.06
C PRO A 145 4.39 15.24 3.47
N PRO A 146 3.98 16.00 4.50
CA PRO A 146 3.73 15.43 5.83
C PRO A 146 2.70 14.29 5.78
N LEU A 147 2.83 13.32 6.69
CA LEU A 147 1.79 12.32 6.89
C LEU A 147 0.46 12.99 7.27
N GLY A 148 -0.65 12.52 6.71
CA GLY A 148 -1.98 13.10 6.93
C GLY A 148 -2.31 14.32 6.05
N SER A 149 -1.37 14.82 5.26
CA SER A 149 -1.66 15.83 4.24
C SER A 149 -2.61 15.27 3.17
N PRO A 150 -3.50 16.09 2.60
CA PRO A 150 -4.31 15.69 1.44
C PRO A 150 -3.46 15.22 0.26
N GLN A 151 -2.23 15.72 0.11
CA GLN A 151 -1.33 15.34 -0.97
C GLN A 151 -0.93 13.86 -0.92
N ARG A 152 -1.01 13.22 0.26
CA ARG A 152 -0.82 11.77 0.43
C ARG A 152 -2.10 10.95 0.31
N GLN A 153 -3.25 11.52 -0.01
CA GLN A 153 -4.51 10.77 -0.07
C GLN A 153 -4.87 10.45 -1.51
N ILE A 154 -4.50 9.25 -1.97
CA ILE A 154 -4.67 8.86 -3.38
C ILE A 154 -5.86 7.88 -3.50
N PRO A 155 -6.95 8.27 -4.17
CA PRO A 155 -8.10 7.37 -4.37
C PRO A 155 -7.79 6.30 -5.42
N LYS A 156 -8.58 5.23 -5.43
CA LYS A 156 -8.64 4.18 -6.47
C LYS A 156 -7.41 3.26 -6.61
N ILE A 157 -6.24 3.59 -6.06
CA ILE A 157 -5.03 2.75 -6.15
C ILE A 157 -5.22 1.39 -5.45
N LEU A 158 -5.99 1.36 -4.36
CA LEU A 158 -6.31 0.13 -3.62
C LEU A 158 -7.58 -0.56 -4.13
N GLY A 159 -8.08 -0.17 -5.31
CA GLY A 159 -9.32 -0.71 -5.87
C GLY A 159 -10.56 -0.35 -5.05
N THR A 160 -11.60 -1.17 -5.17
CA THR A 160 -12.93 -0.92 -4.56
C THR A 160 -12.98 -1.22 -3.06
N HIS A 161 -12.14 -2.13 -2.57
CA HIS A 161 -12.23 -2.66 -1.21
C HIS A 161 -10.84 -3.01 -0.66
N ARG A 162 -10.66 -2.88 0.66
CA ARG A 162 -9.50 -3.40 1.38
C ARG A 162 -9.87 -4.12 2.68
N LEU A 163 -9.07 -5.12 3.03
CA LEU A 163 -8.96 -5.74 4.35
C LEU A 163 -7.59 -5.35 4.94
N ILE A 164 -7.58 -4.89 6.18
CA ILE A 164 -6.38 -4.44 6.89
C ILE A 164 -5.79 -5.62 7.67
N LEU A 165 -4.52 -5.96 7.44
CA LEU A 165 -3.87 -7.09 8.12
C LEU A 165 -2.94 -6.67 9.28
N GLY A 166 -2.59 -5.38 9.36
CA GLY A 166 -1.60 -4.83 10.29
C GLY A 166 -0.26 -4.52 9.62
N ASP A 167 0.57 -3.71 10.28
CA ASP A 167 1.93 -3.33 9.85
C ASP A 167 2.04 -2.77 8.41
N GLY A 168 0.95 -2.18 7.90
CA GLY A 168 0.87 -1.64 6.55
C GLY A 168 0.51 -2.64 5.45
N TYR A 169 0.29 -3.92 5.79
CA TYR A 169 -0.12 -4.95 4.84
C TYR A 169 -1.65 -5.03 4.70
N LEU A 170 -2.09 -5.25 3.47
CA LEU A 170 -3.49 -5.24 3.07
C LEU A 170 -3.80 -6.42 2.15
N ILE A 171 -5.05 -6.88 2.16
CA ILE A 171 -5.68 -7.56 1.02
C ILE A 171 -6.56 -6.53 0.34
N HIS A 172 -6.33 -6.21 -0.93
CA HIS A 172 -7.07 -5.13 -1.58
C HIS A 172 -7.29 -5.37 -3.07
N GLY A 173 -8.24 -4.62 -3.64
CA GLY A 173 -8.47 -4.60 -5.08
C GLY A 173 -7.35 -3.87 -5.82
N THR A 174 -7.33 -3.89 -7.14
CA THR A 174 -6.36 -3.08 -7.90
C THR A 174 -6.95 -2.64 -9.23
N PRO A 175 -6.61 -1.44 -9.72
CA PRO A 175 -6.88 -1.06 -11.11
C PRO A 175 -5.92 -1.74 -12.09
N GLU A 176 -4.80 -2.27 -11.63
CA GLU A 176 -3.78 -2.96 -12.45
C GLU A 176 -4.10 -4.45 -12.56
N GLU A 177 -5.18 -4.78 -13.28
CA GLU A 177 -5.69 -6.14 -13.39
C GLU A 177 -4.65 -7.13 -13.96
N ASP A 178 -3.78 -6.67 -14.86
CA ASP A 178 -2.69 -7.47 -15.44
C ASP A 178 -1.61 -7.87 -14.43
N SER A 179 -1.58 -7.26 -13.23
CA SER A 179 -0.66 -7.67 -12.16
C SER A 179 -1.11 -8.91 -11.40
N ILE A 180 -2.38 -9.33 -11.54
CA ILE A 180 -2.92 -10.46 -10.79
C ILE A 180 -2.32 -11.77 -11.28
N GLY A 181 -1.83 -12.58 -10.35
CA GLY A 181 -1.09 -13.80 -10.65
C GLY A 181 0.41 -13.58 -10.80
N GLU A 182 0.94 -12.41 -10.43
CA GLU A 182 2.36 -12.04 -10.49
C GLU A 182 2.97 -11.67 -9.13
N TRP A 183 4.30 -11.59 -9.09
CA TRP A 183 5.11 -11.05 -8.00
C TRP A 183 5.26 -9.53 -8.18
N ALA A 184 4.18 -8.77 -7.97
CA ALA A 184 4.09 -7.40 -8.46
C ALA A 184 3.99 -6.31 -7.37
N SER A 185 3.60 -6.67 -6.15
CA SER A 185 3.29 -5.66 -5.13
C SER A 185 4.49 -5.31 -4.24
N HIS A 186 4.31 -4.32 -3.37
CA HIS A 186 5.26 -3.95 -2.31
C HIS A 186 5.00 -4.70 -0.99
N GLY A 187 4.43 -5.91 -1.07
CA GLY A 187 4.17 -6.79 0.07
C GLY A 187 2.68 -7.05 0.35
N CYS A 188 1.79 -6.18 -0.14
CA CYS A 188 0.33 -6.39 -0.04
C CYS A 188 -0.16 -7.53 -0.95
N ILE A 189 -1.35 -8.04 -0.69
CA ILE A 189 -2.03 -9.04 -1.51
C ILE A 189 -3.05 -8.33 -2.40
N ARG A 190 -2.82 -8.31 -3.71
CA ARG A 190 -3.74 -7.67 -4.68
C ARG A 190 -4.71 -8.70 -5.25
N MET A 191 -5.95 -8.29 -5.46
CA MET A 191 -7.01 -9.09 -6.07
C MET A 191 -7.69 -8.29 -7.18
N PHE A 192 -8.39 -8.98 -8.10
CA PHE A 192 -9.35 -8.29 -8.96
C PHE A 192 -10.42 -7.59 -8.11
N ASN A 193 -10.93 -6.45 -8.57
CA ASN A 193 -11.94 -5.68 -7.81
C ASN A 193 -13.19 -6.51 -7.50
N ARG A 194 -13.68 -7.27 -8.48
CA ARG A 194 -14.81 -8.20 -8.29
C ARG A 194 -14.54 -9.23 -7.18
N ASP A 195 -13.31 -9.75 -7.11
CA ASP A 195 -12.95 -10.85 -6.22
C ASP A 195 -12.78 -10.34 -4.78
N VAL A 196 -12.18 -9.16 -4.59
CA VAL A 196 -12.09 -8.53 -3.25
C VAL A 196 -13.44 -8.09 -2.74
N GLU A 197 -14.36 -7.65 -3.60
CA GLU A 197 -15.72 -7.28 -3.22
C GLU A 197 -16.49 -8.50 -2.67
N TYR A 198 -16.43 -9.65 -3.36
CA TYR A 198 -16.99 -10.89 -2.83
C TYR A 198 -16.35 -11.27 -1.49
N LEU A 199 -15.03 -11.28 -1.41
CA LEU A 199 -14.32 -11.61 -0.17
C LEU A 199 -14.71 -10.67 0.97
N TYR A 200 -14.82 -9.37 0.70
CA TYR A 200 -15.22 -8.34 1.66
C TYR A 200 -16.61 -8.63 2.24
N GLY A 201 -17.56 -9.08 1.42
CA GLY A 201 -18.91 -9.45 1.88
C GLY A 201 -18.94 -10.71 2.76
N MET A 202 -17.93 -11.58 2.66
CA MET A 202 -17.87 -12.85 3.38
C MET A 202 -17.05 -12.82 4.66
N VAL A 203 -16.12 -11.86 4.80
CA VAL A 203 -15.10 -11.84 5.85
C VAL A 203 -15.37 -10.73 6.86
N ASP A 204 -15.39 -11.09 8.14
CA ASP A 204 -15.47 -10.14 9.24
C ASP A 204 -14.10 -9.89 9.89
N PRO A 205 -13.90 -8.71 10.53
CA PRO A 205 -12.74 -8.48 11.37
C PRO A 205 -12.58 -9.60 12.42
N GLY A 206 -11.34 -10.03 12.65
CA GLY A 206 -10.99 -11.16 13.52
C GLY A 206 -10.69 -12.45 12.77
N VAL A 207 -11.08 -12.58 11.49
CA VAL A 207 -10.75 -13.76 10.68
C VAL A 207 -9.22 -13.89 10.53
N PRO A 208 -8.63 -15.05 10.87
CA PRO A 208 -7.20 -15.28 10.71
C PRO A 208 -6.82 -15.42 9.24
N VAL A 209 -5.63 -14.92 8.90
CA VAL A 209 -5.02 -15.02 7.58
C VAL A 209 -3.71 -15.77 7.70
N TYR A 210 -3.55 -16.85 6.95
CA TYR A 210 -2.34 -17.66 6.93
C TYR A 210 -1.65 -17.48 5.58
N VAL A 211 -0.42 -16.96 5.58
CA VAL A 211 0.38 -16.75 4.38
C VAL A 211 1.57 -17.72 4.40
N TYR A 212 1.79 -18.40 3.28
CA TYR A 212 2.93 -19.30 3.06
C TYR A 212 3.48 -19.20 1.64
#